data_AF-A0A967IBC3-F1
#
_entry.id   AF-A0A967IBC3-F1
#
_cell.length_a   1.000
_cell.length_b   1.000
_cell.length_c   1.000
_cell.angle_alpha   90.00
_cell.angle_beta   90.00
_cell.angle_gamma   90.00
#
_symmetry.space_group_name_H-M   'P 1'
#
loop_
_entity.id
_entity.type
_entity.pdbx_description
1 polymer ?
#
loop_
_entity_poly.entity_id
_entity_poly.type
_entity_poly.pdbx_seq_one_letter_code
_entity_poly.pdbx_strand_id
1 'polypeptide(L)'
;QRRVFGSCPEGSAIIAINEDGSVECADVLLPAYTLTVVILAGTGDGAVTSTPPGVDCPGDCDEVYGVGTMVSLEAQPDPWSTFDGWSGGCMGQGLCDLVMDAPRLVNATFSRCIGDALTGDPDGDGWCTDLDCDESDPAINPGATELCAAGGGPNGVDENCNGYIDEICDDGCNPVDTDGDGISECD
;
A
#
# COMPACT_ATOMS: atom_id res chain seq x y z
N GLN A 1 -13.43 18.55 -52.94
CA GLN A 1 -12.91 17.88 -51.73
C GLN A 1 -14.08 17.10 -51.13
N ARG A 2 -13.99 15.76 -51.03
CA ARG A 2 -14.97 14.98 -50.27
C ARG A 2 -14.76 15.31 -48.79
N ARG A 3 -15.82 15.71 -48.10
CA ARG A 3 -15.77 15.91 -46.64
C ARG A 3 -15.84 14.52 -45.99
N VAL A 4 -14.88 14.21 -45.15
CA VAL A 4 -14.94 13.06 -44.24
C VAL A 4 -15.82 13.47 -43.06
N PHE A 5 -16.73 12.59 -42.65
CA PHE A 5 -17.58 12.82 -41.50
C PHE A 5 -17.60 11.60 -40.58
N GLY A 6 -17.20 11.79 -39.32
CA GLY A 6 -17.06 10.75 -38.31
C GLY A 6 -15.70 10.82 -37.61
N SER A 7 -15.61 10.24 -36.41
CA SER A 7 -14.38 10.02 -35.65
C SER A 7 -14.45 8.67 -34.96
N CYS A 8 -13.30 8.04 -34.71
CA CYS A 8 -13.29 6.82 -33.90
C CYS A 8 -13.47 7.13 -32.41
N PRO A 9 -14.13 6.24 -31.65
CA PRO A 9 -14.11 6.31 -30.20
C PRO A 9 -12.68 6.17 -29.67
N GLU A 10 -12.45 6.60 -28.43
CA GLU A 10 -11.17 6.38 -27.76
C GLU A 10 -10.85 4.87 -27.71
N GLY A 11 -9.62 4.51 -28.06
CA GLY A 11 -9.17 3.11 -28.10
C GLY A 11 -9.36 2.40 -29.45
N SER A 12 -10.04 3.01 -30.42
CA SER A 12 -10.20 2.46 -31.76
C SER A 12 -9.38 3.24 -32.80
N ALA A 13 -8.93 2.58 -33.86
CA ALA A 13 -8.23 3.19 -34.98
C ALA A 13 -9.13 3.25 -36.22
N ILE A 14 -8.93 4.28 -37.05
CA ILE A 14 -9.53 4.36 -38.38
C ILE A 14 -8.92 3.26 -39.24
N ILE A 15 -9.74 2.32 -39.70
CA ILE A 15 -9.30 1.23 -40.60
C ILE A 15 -9.68 1.49 -42.05
N ALA A 16 -10.73 2.26 -42.30
CA ALA A 16 -11.11 2.69 -43.65
C ALA A 16 -11.88 4.00 -43.65
N ILE A 17 -11.84 4.69 -44.80
CA ILE A 17 -12.74 5.79 -45.14
C ILE A 17 -13.51 5.36 -46.38
N ASN A 18 -14.82 5.22 -46.24
CA ASN A 18 -15.70 4.74 -47.30
C ASN A 18 -15.87 5.76 -48.42
N GLU A 19 -16.38 5.31 -49.56
CA GLU A 19 -16.63 6.21 -50.70
C GLU A 19 -17.65 7.31 -50.39
N ASP A 20 -18.56 7.08 -49.45
CA ASP A 20 -19.53 8.07 -48.97
C ASP A 20 -18.93 9.06 -47.95
N GLY A 21 -17.67 8.86 -47.54
CA GLY A 21 -16.96 9.69 -46.56
C GLY A 21 -17.16 9.28 -45.11
N SER A 22 -17.84 8.15 -44.84
CA SER A 22 -17.95 7.57 -43.50
C SER A 22 -16.63 6.94 -43.03
N VAL A 23 -16.38 6.99 -41.72
CA VAL A 23 -15.19 6.42 -41.06
C VAL A 23 -15.53 5.05 -40.50
N GLU A 24 -14.78 4.02 -40.90
CA GLU A 24 -14.83 2.70 -40.29
C GLU A 24 -13.73 2.58 -39.24
N CYS A 25 -14.13 2.16 -38.04
CA CYS A 25 -13.25 2.01 -36.90
C CYS A 25 -13.17 0.54 -36.51
N ALA A 26 -12.00 0.11 -36.06
CA ALA A 26 -11.85 -1.14 -35.34
C ALA A 26 -11.08 -0.91 -34.05
N ASP A 27 -11.42 -1.70 -33.05
CA ASP A 27 -10.68 -1.71 -31.80
C ASP A 27 -9.25 -2.16 -32.07
N VAL A 28 -8.30 -1.37 -31.59
CA VAL A 28 -6.91 -1.77 -31.59
C VAL A 28 -6.77 -2.76 -30.45
N LEU A 29 -6.85 -4.06 -30.77
CA LEU A 29 -6.58 -5.11 -29.81
C LEU A 29 -5.08 -5.07 -29.46
N LEU A 30 -4.75 -4.28 -28.44
CA LEU A 30 -3.42 -4.23 -27.88
C LEU A 30 -3.14 -5.54 -27.14
N PRO A 31 -1.91 -6.07 -27.21
CA PRO A 31 -1.55 -7.23 -26.43
C PRO A 31 -1.70 -6.92 -24.94
N ALA A 32 -2.03 -7.95 -24.17
CA ALA A 32 -2.07 -7.90 -22.73
C ALA A 32 -1.20 -9.03 -22.18
N TYR A 33 -0.65 -8.83 -20.99
CA TYR A 33 0.27 -9.75 -20.36
C TYR A 33 -0.17 -10.02 -18.92
N THR A 34 0.00 -11.27 -18.50
CA THR A 34 -0.28 -11.68 -17.12
C THR A 34 0.89 -11.29 -16.22
N LEU A 35 0.57 -10.66 -15.10
CA LEU A 35 1.43 -10.52 -13.94
C LEU A 35 1.03 -11.59 -12.92
N THR A 36 1.98 -12.45 -12.57
CA THR A 36 1.83 -13.43 -11.50
C THR A 36 2.68 -12.98 -10.32
N VAL A 37 2.08 -12.88 -9.15
CA VAL A 37 2.77 -12.66 -7.88
C VAL A 37 2.80 -13.96 -7.09
N VAL A 38 3.96 -14.33 -6.57
CA VAL A 38 4.13 -15.50 -5.71
C VAL A 38 4.64 -15.02 -4.36
N ILE A 39 3.85 -15.24 -3.31
CA ILE A 39 4.36 -15.18 -1.95
C ILE A 39 5.16 -16.46 -1.74
N LEU A 40 6.49 -16.33 -1.64
CA LEU A 40 7.37 -17.46 -1.35
C LEU A 40 7.08 -17.95 0.05
N ALA A 41 7.06 -19.28 0.21
CA ALA A 41 6.94 -19.90 1.52
C ALA A 41 8.15 -19.51 2.38
N GLY A 42 7.94 -18.54 3.26
CA GLY A 42 8.90 -18.07 4.25
C GLY A 42 8.53 -18.53 5.65
N THR A 43 9.10 -17.86 6.65
CA THR A 43 8.69 -18.06 8.05
C THR A 43 7.60 -17.09 8.49
N GLY A 44 7.42 -15.99 7.75
CA GLY A 44 6.39 -14.98 7.98
C GLY A 44 5.36 -14.97 6.85
N ASP A 45 4.32 -14.18 7.07
CA ASP A 45 3.17 -14.01 6.20
C ASP A 45 3.02 -12.54 5.82
N GLY A 46 2.17 -12.26 4.83
CA GLY A 46 1.90 -10.91 4.37
C GLY A 46 1.03 -10.88 3.12
N ALA A 47 0.65 -9.67 2.74
CA ALA A 47 -0.16 -9.39 1.56
C ALA A 47 0.64 -8.61 0.52
N VAL A 48 0.20 -8.70 -0.74
CA VAL A 48 0.72 -7.87 -1.84
C VAL A 48 -0.45 -7.32 -2.62
N THR A 49 -0.49 -6.00 -2.78
CA THR A 49 -1.51 -5.30 -3.58
C THR A 49 -0.87 -4.53 -4.74
N SER A 50 -1.68 -4.17 -5.74
CA SER A 50 -1.21 -3.42 -6.92
C SER A 50 -1.95 -2.11 -7.17
N THR A 51 -1.25 -1.18 -7.81
CA THR A 51 -1.83 -0.02 -8.51
C THR A 51 -1.37 -0.01 -9.97
N PRO A 52 -2.27 -0.06 -10.98
CA PRO A 52 -3.72 -0.19 -10.90
C PRO A 52 -4.19 -1.45 -10.14
N PRO A 53 -5.38 -1.44 -9.54
CA PRO A 53 -5.90 -2.58 -8.77
C PRO A 53 -6.07 -3.81 -9.66
N GLY A 54 -5.90 -4.99 -9.06
CA GLY A 54 -6.10 -6.28 -9.72
C GLY A 54 -5.30 -7.42 -9.10
N VAL A 55 -4.18 -7.12 -8.43
CA VAL A 55 -3.48 -8.08 -7.55
C VAL A 55 -3.84 -7.76 -6.09
N ASP A 56 -4.22 -8.80 -5.35
CA ASP A 56 -4.54 -8.81 -3.91
C ASP A 56 -4.17 -10.17 -3.30
N CYS A 57 -2.87 -10.47 -3.25
CA CYS A 57 -2.35 -11.70 -2.65
C CYS A 57 -2.50 -11.69 -1.13
N PRO A 58 -2.75 -12.85 -0.49
CA PRO A 58 -2.74 -14.21 -1.04
C PRO A 58 -4.04 -14.68 -1.74
N GLY A 59 -5.04 -13.81 -1.87
CA GLY A 59 -6.36 -14.15 -2.44
C GLY A 59 -6.35 -14.22 -3.98
N ASP A 60 -5.96 -13.12 -4.62
CA ASP A 60 -5.87 -12.98 -6.07
C ASP A 60 -4.46 -12.55 -6.48
N CYS A 61 -3.70 -13.47 -7.05
CA CYS A 61 -2.28 -13.29 -7.32
C CYS A 61 -1.92 -13.20 -8.81
N ASP A 62 -2.92 -13.21 -9.69
CA ASP A 62 -2.73 -13.21 -11.13
C ASP A 62 -3.64 -12.17 -11.77
N GLU A 63 -3.06 -11.17 -12.44
CA GLU A 63 -3.85 -10.16 -13.15
C GLU A 63 -3.35 -9.92 -14.57
N VAL A 64 -4.28 -9.61 -15.49
CA VAL A 64 -3.96 -9.29 -16.88
C VAL A 64 -4.01 -7.79 -17.12
N TYR A 65 -2.84 -7.22 -17.39
CA TYR A 65 -2.70 -5.81 -17.73
C TYR A 65 -2.42 -5.61 -19.22
N GLY A 66 -2.93 -4.51 -19.77
CA GLY A 66 -2.59 -4.08 -21.13
C GLY A 66 -1.09 -3.79 -21.29
N VAL A 67 -0.58 -3.95 -22.50
CA VAL A 67 0.83 -3.65 -22.80
C VAL A 67 1.19 -2.21 -22.44
N GLY A 68 2.35 -2.02 -21.82
CA GLY A 68 2.86 -0.72 -21.42
C GLY A 68 2.23 -0.13 -20.15
N THR A 69 1.26 -0.82 -19.54
CA THR A 69 0.75 -0.43 -18.22
C THR A 69 1.90 -0.44 -17.21
N MET A 70 2.04 0.65 -16.47
CA MET A 70 2.92 0.74 -15.30
C MET A 70 2.16 0.23 -14.09
N VAL A 71 2.66 -0.82 -13.47
CA VAL A 71 2.10 -1.44 -12.27
C VAL A 71 3.07 -1.19 -11.12
N SER A 72 2.55 -0.70 -9.99
CA SER A 72 3.26 -0.57 -8.72
C SER A 72 2.73 -1.64 -7.78
N LEU A 73 3.60 -2.49 -7.24
CA LEU A 73 3.27 -3.46 -6.20
C LEU A 73 3.77 -2.98 -4.84
N GLU A 74 2.92 -3.14 -3.83
CA GLU A 74 3.21 -2.86 -2.44
C GLU A 74 3.08 -4.14 -1.60
N ALA A 75 4.08 -4.44 -0.79
CA ALA A 75 4.05 -5.54 0.16
C ALA A 75 3.68 -5.01 1.55
N GLN A 76 2.75 -5.69 2.20
CA GLN A 76 2.30 -5.38 3.56
C GLN A 76 2.57 -6.63 4.41
N PRO A 77 3.63 -6.66 5.24
CA PRO A 77 3.84 -7.76 6.18
C PRO A 77 2.65 -7.89 7.13
N ASP A 78 2.26 -9.13 7.43
CA ASP A 78 1.32 -9.38 8.52
C ASP A 78 2.01 -9.08 9.86
N PRO A 79 1.25 -8.91 10.96
CA PRO A 79 1.84 -8.85 12.31
C PRO A 79 2.81 -10.01 12.53
N TRP A 80 3.89 -9.78 13.29
CA TRP A 80 4.97 -10.74 13.54
C TRP A 80 5.82 -11.09 12.31
N SER A 81 5.65 -10.39 11.18
CA SER A 81 6.38 -10.63 9.95
C SER A 81 7.08 -9.37 9.44
N THR A 82 8.14 -9.58 8.67
CA THR A 82 8.93 -8.56 7.98
C THR A 82 8.94 -8.87 6.50
N PHE A 83 9.00 -7.83 5.66
CA PHE A 83 9.18 -8.01 4.22
C PHE A 83 10.68 -8.08 3.89
N ASP A 84 11.15 -9.27 3.54
CA ASP A 84 12.58 -9.48 3.22
C ASP A 84 12.97 -8.88 1.87
N GLY A 85 12.00 -8.80 0.94
CA GLY A 85 12.16 -8.17 -0.37
C GLY A 85 11.55 -8.94 -1.54
N TRP A 86 11.65 -8.28 -2.70
CA TRP A 86 11.23 -8.77 -4.00
C TRP A 86 12.34 -9.58 -4.69
N SER A 87 11.94 -10.57 -5.49
CA SER A 87 12.79 -11.20 -6.50
C SER A 87 12.02 -11.51 -7.80
N GLY A 88 12.73 -11.93 -8.85
CA GLY A 88 12.13 -12.20 -10.16
C GLY A 88 11.97 -10.91 -10.98
N GLY A 89 10.73 -10.47 -11.18
CA GLY A 89 10.39 -9.27 -11.95
C GLY A 89 10.76 -7.95 -11.27
N CYS A 90 11.04 -7.99 -9.95
CA CYS A 90 11.49 -6.87 -9.13
C CYS A 90 12.65 -7.30 -8.21
N MET A 91 13.31 -6.33 -7.59
CA MET A 91 14.42 -6.56 -6.65
C MET A 91 14.47 -5.49 -5.56
N GLY A 92 14.83 -5.89 -4.34
CA GLY A 92 14.97 -4.99 -3.19
C GLY A 92 13.72 -4.96 -2.30
N GLN A 93 13.67 -4.05 -1.33
CA GLN A 93 12.63 -4.00 -0.29
C GLN A 93 11.64 -2.83 -0.45
N GLY A 94 11.89 -1.91 -1.38
CA GLY A 94 10.98 -0.78 -1.66
C GLY A 94 9.79 -1.18 -2.52
N LEU A 95 9.06 -0.19 -3.04
CA LEU A 95 8.00 -0.43 -4.02
C LEU A 95 8.53 -1.15 -5.26
N CYS A 96 7.71 -2.02 -5.83
CA CYS A 96 8.02 -2.76 -7.05
C CYS A 96 7.26 -2.15 -8.23
N ASP A 97 7.91 -1.19 -8.89
CA ASP A 97 7.38 -0.56 -10.11
C ASP A 97 7.87 -1.30 -11.36
N LEU A 98 6.93 -1.78 -12.17
CA LEU A 98 7.23 -2.51 -13.40
C LEU A 98 6.34 -2.08 -14.56
N VAL A 99 6.83 -2.30 -15.79
CA VAL A 99 6.06 -2.07 -17.02
C VAL A 99 5.69 -3.42 -17.62
N MET A 100 4.41 -3.57 -17.98
CA MET A 100 3.87 -4.78 -18.58
C MET A 100 4.16 -4.82 -20.10
N ASP A 101 5.39 -5.15 -20.46
CA ASP A 101 5.87 -5.32 -21.85
C ASP A 101 5.98 -6.80 -22.28
N ALA A 102 5.88 -7.70 -21.32
CA ALA A 102 5.86 -9.16 -21.44
C ALA A 102 5.19 -9.76 -20.17
N PRO A 103 4.91 -11.08 -20.11
CA PRO A 103 4.49 -11.71 -18.87
C PRO A 103 5.54 -11.51 -17.77
N ARG A 104 5.08 -11.23 -16.55
CA ARG A 104 5.94 -10.96 -15.39
C ARG A 104 5.65 -11.93 -14.26
N LEU A 105 6.70 -12.39 -13.59
CA LEU A 105 6.63 -13.18 -12.36
C LEU A 105 7.39 -12.42 -11.28
N VAL A 106 6.70 -12.00 -10.22
CA VAL A 106 7.29 -11.31 -9.07
C VAL A 106 7.14 -12.19 -7.85
N ASN A 107 8.21 -12.36 -7.11
CA ASN A 107 8.21 -13.12 -5.88
C ASN A 107 8.33 -12.16 -4.69
N ALA A 108 7.44 -12.27 -3.72
CA ALA A 108 7.52 -11.59 -2.42
C ALA A 108 8.01 -12.57 -1.36
N THR A 109 8.91 -12.15 -0.48
CA THR A 109 9.40 -12.99 0.62
C THR A 109 9.11 -12.30 1.94
N PHE A 110 8.52 -13.04 2.87
CA PHE A 110 8.26 -12.58 4.23
C PHE A 110 8.92 -13.54 5.22
N SER A 111 9.51 -12.99 6.27
CA SER A 111 10.06 -13.75 7.39
C SER A 111 9.45 -13.29 8.69
N ARG A 112 9.30 -14.21 9.65
CA ARG A 112 8.92 -13.84 11.00
C ARG A 112 10.01 -12.96 11.59
N CYS A 113 9.64 -11.87 12.25
CA CYS A 113 10.50 -11.39 13.31
C CYS A 113 10.30 -12.35 14.48
N ILE A 114 11.32 -13.15 14.77
CA ILE A 114 11.25 -14.11 15.88
C ILE A 114 11.51 -13.32 17.16
N GLY A 115 10.50 -13.26 18.04
CA GLY A 115 10.54 -12.77 19.43
C GLY A 115 11.46 -13.56 20.35
N ASP A 116 12.76 -13.47 20.07
CA ASP A 116 13.84 -13.87 20.96
C ASP A 116 14.85 -12.73 21.00
N ALA A 117 15.40 -12.46 22.19
CA ALA A 117 16.31 -11.37 22.53
C ALA A 117 17.65 -11.36 21.75
N LEU A 118 17.77 -12.19 20.71
CA LEU A 118 18.93 -12.32 19.85
C LEU A 118 18.69 -11.82 18.41
N THR A 119 17.45 -11.55 17.97
CA THR A 119 17.16 -11.21 16.54
C THR A 119 16.02 -10.22 16.22
N GLY A 120 15.48 -9.43 17.17
CA GLY A 120 14.70 -8.22 16.80
C GLY A 120 13.24 -8.12 17.30
N ASP A 121 12.96 -8.61 18.51
CA ASP A 121 11.80 -8.26 19.35
C ASP A 121 12.27 -8.46 20.82
N PRO A 122 12.90 -7.43 21.43
CA PRO A 122 13.57 -7.60 22.72
C PRO A 122 12.65 -7.56 23.94
N ASP A 123 11.43 -7.04 23.82
CA ASP A 123 10.44 -6.95 24.90
C ASP A 123 9.33 -8.02 24.84
N GLY A 124 9.23 -8.74 23.71
CA GLY A 124 8.37 -9.90 23.51
C GLY A 124 6.92 -9.55 23.22
N ASP A 125 6.65 -8.37 22.69
CA ASP A 125 5.30 -7.86 22.43
C ASP A 125 4.74 -8.27 21.06
N GLY A 126 5.63 -8.63 20.14
CA GLY A 126 5.33 -9.10 18.80
C GLY A 126 5.48 -8.16 17.65
N TRP A 127 6.11 -7.03 17.89
CA TRP A 127 6.47 -6.09 16.86
C TRP A 127 7.98 -6.14 16.63
N CYS A 128 8.35 -6.07 15.36
CA CYS A 128 9.75 -6.15 14.98
C CYS A 128 10.40 -4.79 15.24
N THR A 129 11.68 -4.76 15.64
CA THR A 129 12.43 -3.52 15.98
C THR A 129 12.41 -2.40 14.93
N ASP A 130 12.13 -2.71 13.65
CA ASP A 130 12.05 -1.69 12.58
C ASP A 130 10.69 -0.98 12.54
N LEU A 131 9.70 -1.47 13.29
CA LEU A 131 8.31 -1.02 13.30
C LEU A 131 7.81 -0.73 14.75
N ASP A 132 8.46 -1.31 15.75
CA ASP A 132 8.36 -0.97 17.16
C ASP A 132 9.27 0.24 17.49
N CYS A 133 8.69 1.27 18.10
CA CYS A 133 9.39 2.52 18.42
C CYS A 133 10.02 2.57 19.82
N ASP A 134 9.75 1.61 20.72
CA ASP A 134 10.50 1.37 21.97
C ASP A 134 10.68 -0.13 22.23
N GLU A 135 11.82 -0.64 21.76
CA GLU A 135 12.27 -2.03 21.86
C GLU A 135 12.44 -2.60 23.29
N SER A 136 12.06 -1.84 24.32
CA SER A 136 12.15 -2.22 25.72
C SER A 136 10.82 -2.18 26.48
N ASP A 137 9.74 -1.68 25.86
CA ASP A 137 8.42 -1.57 26.47
C ASP A 137 7.32 -2.19 25.60
N PRO A 138 6.76 -3.35 26.00
CA PRO A 138 5.79 -4.10 25.19
C PRO A 138 4.42 -3.41 25.05
N ALA A 139 4.26 -2.20 25.59
CA ALA A 139 3.09 -1.36 25.44
C ALA A 139 3.22 -0.33 24.31
N ILE A 140 4.42 -0.16 23.72
CA ILE A 140 4.72 0.84 22.70
C ILE A 140 4.89 0.12 21.37
N ASN A 141 3.86 0.14 20.52
CA ASN A 141 3.87 -0.53 19.23
C ASN A 141 2.75 -0.06 18.29
N PRO A 142 2.83 -0.31 16.97
CA PRO A 142 1.84 0.18 16.03
C PRO A 142 0.39 -0.17 16.37
N GLY A 143 -0.45 0.87 16.43
CA GLY A 143 -1.87 0.71 16.72
C GLY A 143 -2.21 0.47 18.20
N ALA A 144 -1.24 0.61 19.11
CA ALA A 144 -1.53 0.73 20.54
C ALA A 144 -2.46 1.93 20.81
N THR A 145 -3.09 1.94 21.97
CA THR A 145 -3.91 3.09 22.40
C THR A 145 -3.01 4.07 23.14
N GLU A 146 -2.97 5.32 22.68
CA GLU A 146 -2.24 6.41 23.34
C GLU A 146 -2.61 6.52 24.83
N LEU A 147 -1.58 6.66 25.67
CA LEU A 147 -1.72 6.71 27.11
C LEU A 147 -1.27 8.06 27.67
N CYS A 148 -2.19 8.74 28.36
CA CYS A 148 -1.86 10.05 28.93
C CYS A 148 -1.08 9.92 30.23
N ALA A 149 -0.28 10.93 30.53
CA ALA A 149 0.41 11.02 31.80
C ALA A 149 -0.59 10.99 32.96
N ALA A 150 -0.16 10.55 34.14
CA ALA A 150 -0.96 10.59 35.37
C ALA A 150 -1.30 12.05 35.73
N GLY A 151 -2.41 12.55 35.19
CA GLY A 151 -2.78 13.96 35.17
C GLY A 151 -3.60 14.39 33.95
N GLY A 152 -3.74 13.53 32.93
CA GLY A 152 -4.56 13.76 31.75
C GLY A 152 -3.83 14.40 30.56
N GLY A 153 -2.66 15.02 30.80
CA GLY A 153 -1.86 15.63 29.73
C GLY A 153 -0.89 14.68 29.02
N PRO A 154 -0.16 15.18 28.01
CA PRO A 154 0.77 14.40 27.19
C PRO A 154 1.89 13.76 28.04
N ASN A 155 2.20 12.48 27.79
CA ASN A 155 3.29 11.76 28.44
C ASN A 155 4.64 11.86 27.68
N GLY A 156 4.61 12.34 26.43
CA GLY A 156 5.77 12.53 25.57
C GLY A 156 6.23 11.29 24.80
N VAL A 157 5.43 10.24 24.77
CA VAL A 157 5.67 8.94 24.11
C VAL A 157 4.64 8.77 23.00
N ASP A 158 5.07 8.21 21.86
CA ASP A 158 4.21 7.83 20.74
C ASP A 158 3.92 6.34 20.93
N GLU A 159 2.85 5.99 21.65
CA GLU A 159 2.55 4.59 21.97
C GLU A 159 2.22 3.80 20.71
N ASN A 160 1.58 4.43 19.73
CA ASN A 160 1.08 3.75 18.55
C ASN A 160 1.99 3.84 17.31
N CYS A 161 3.21 4.35 17.50
CA CYS A 161 4.28 4.51 16.53
C CYS A 161 3.84 5.13 15.20
N ASN A 162 2.86 6.03 15.20
CA ASN A 162 2.34 6.67 13.98
C ASN A 162 3.07 7.98 13.62
N GLY A 163 4.02 8.40 14.47
CA GLY A 163 4.80 9.63 14.33
C GLY A 163 4.17 10.86 15.00
N TYR A 164 3.06 10.70 15.70
CA TYR A 164 2.39 11.75 16.47
C TYR A 164 2.33 11.33 17.94
N ILE A 165 2.86 12.19 18.80
CA ILE A 165 2.86 11.98 20.24
C ILE A 165 1.53 12.47 20.82
N ASP A 166 0.90 11.67 21.68
CA ASP A 166 -0.18 12.06 22.59
C ASP A 166 -1.47 12.57 21.93
N GLU A 167 -1.85 12.01 20.78
CA GLU A 167 -2.99 12.48 19.96
C GLU A 167 -4.40 12.25 20.56
N ILE A 168 -4.52 11.40 21.59
CA ILE A 168 -5.77 11.14 22.33
C ILE A 168 -5.72 11.77 23.73
N CYS A 169 -4.56 12.33 24.11
CA CYS A 169 -4.36 12.95 25.40
C CYS A 169 -4.76 14.40 25.35
N ASP A 170 -6.08 14.56 25.44
CA ASP A 170 -6.74 15.81 25.71
C ASP A 170 -5.96 16.56 26.80
N ASP A 171 -5.36 17.65 26.40
CA ASP A 171 -4.73 18.72 27.17
C ASP A 171 -5.67 19.38 28.20
N GLY A 172 -6.81 18.74 28.49
CA GLY A 172 -7.95 19.25 29.26
C GLY A 172 -8.94 20.05 28.41
N CYS A 173 -8.81 20.01 27.09
CA CYS A 173 -9.60 20.74 26.11
C CYS A 173 -10.83 19.91 25.64
N ASN A 174 -11.77 19.70 26.57
CA ASN A 174 -13.12 19.27 26.25
C ASN A 174 -13.69 20.18 25.12
N PRO A 175 -14.28 19.67 24.02
CA PRO A 175 -14.86 20.48 22.93
C PRO A 175 -16.09 21.31 23.34
N VAL A 176 -16.34 21.44 24.65
CA VAL A 176 -17.38 22.27 25.20
C VAL A 176 -16.77 23.64 25.49
N ASP A 177 -17.16 24.61 24.67
CA ASP A 177 -17.13 26.04 24.96
C ASP A 177 -17.65 26.28 26.40
N THR A 178 -16.72 26.40 27.34
CA THR A 178 -17.03 26.38 28.78
C THR A 178 -17.38 27.78 29.28
N ASP A 179 -16.95 28.84 28.59
CA ASP A 179 -17.23 30.23 28.93
C ASP A 179 -18.30 30.91 28.03
N GLY A 180 -18.67 30.27 26.91
CA GLY A 180 -19.81 30.60 26.07
C GLY A 180 -19.55 31.69 25.02
N ASP A 181 -18.29 31.93 24.63
CA ASP A 181 -17.91 32.98 23.70
C ASP A 181 -17.87 32.53 22.22
N GLY A 182 -18.04 31.23 21.97
CA GLY A 182 -18.12 30.64 20.64
C GLY A 182 -16.79 30.29 19.98
N ILE A 183 -15.67 30.33 20.72
CA ILE A 183 -14.39 29.71 20.32
C ILE A 183 -14.08 28.53 21.24
N SER A 184 -13.55 27.43 20.69
CA SER A 184 -12.98 26.37 21.53
C SER A 184 -11.71 26.90 22.18
N GLU A 185 -11.51 26.68 23.47
CA GLU A 185 -10.36 27.20 24.24
C GLU A 185 -9.00 26.55 23.89
N CYS A 186 -8.86 26.01 22.69
CA CYS A 186 -7.64 25.37 22.19
C CYS A 186 -6.92 26.23 21.12
N ASP A 187 -7.09 27.56 21.16
CA ASP A 187 -6.29 28.57 20.44
C ASP A 187 -6.21 29.92 21.19
#